data_AF-L9YPU7-F1
#
_entry.id   AF-L9YPU7-F1
#
_cell.length_a   1.000
_cell.length_b   1.000
_cell.length_c   1.000
_cell.angle_alpha   90.00
_cell.angle_beta   90.00
_cell.angle_gamma   90.00
#
_symmetry.space_group_name_H-M   'P 1'
#
loop_
_entity.id
_entity.type
_entity.pdbx_description
1 polymer ?
#
loop_
_entity_poly.entity_id
_entity_poly.type
_entity_poly.pdbx_seq_one_letter_code
_entity_poly.pdbx_strand_id
1 'polypeptide(L)'
;MKITRNQEVQFDEFSRACDLVEAYFDETIDDVALHAPVSRRQLIAVLARAQLTGRQFAIDGLTEQGEVVYQSSDETLLWLDGGFWTDMRGTHHLAPNEGRAAREVHRRLIEAVDGDVPYYNRDRDPFVLIERFALYE
;
A
#
# COMPACT_ATOMS: atom_id res chain seq x y z
N MET A 1 4.48 -32.38 0.59
CA MET A 1 3.45 -31.32 0.51
C MET A 1 3.36 -30.91 -0.95
N LYS A 2 2.23 -31.14 -1.63
CA LYS A 2 2.05 -30.74 -3.04
C LYS A 2 1.46 -29.34 -3.04
N ILE A 3 2.26 -28.34 -3.37
CA ILE A 3 1.77 -26.98 -3.62
C ILE A 3 1.17 -27.00 -5.03
N THR A 4 -0.05 -26.52 -5.17
CA THR A 4 -0.75 -26.49 -6.46
C THR A 4 -0.25 -25.29 -7.26
N ARG A 5 -0.06 -25.39 -8.59
CA ARG A 5 0.46 -24.30 -9.45
C ARG A 5 -0.19 -22.92 -9.20
N ASN A 6 -1.47 -22.88 -8.87
CA ASN A 6 -2.19 -21.64 -8.58
C ASN A 6 -1.70 -20.94 -7.29
N GLN A 7 -1.29 -21.74 -6.29
CA GLN A 7 -0.67 -21.23 -5.07
C GLN A 7 0.77 -20.77 -5.33
N GLU A 8 1.53 -21.48 -6.18
CA GLU A 8 2.90 -21.05 -6.56
C GLU A 8 2.89 -19.67 -7.23
N VAL A 9 1.95 -19.41 -8.14
CA VAL A 9 1.81 -18.10 -8.79
C VAL A 9 1.45 -17.00 -7.79
N GLN A 10 0.53 -17.27 -6.85
CA GLN A 10 0.16 -16.31 -5.80
C GLN A 10 1.31 -16.02 -4.82
N PHE A 11 2.12 -17.03 -4.47
CA PHE A 11 3.29 -16.85 -3.60
C PHE A 11 4.38 -16.05 -4.30
N ASP A 12 4.63 -16.33 -5.57
CA ASP A 12 5.61 -15.60 -6.38
C ASP A 12 5.19 -14.14 -6.59
N GLU A 13 3.91 -13.89 -6.84
CA GLU A 13 3.36 -12.54 -6.95
C GLU A 13 3.47 -11.76 -5.62
N PHE A 14 3.20 -12.41 -4.49
CA PHE A 14 3.36 -11.80 -3.17
C PHE A 14 4.82 -11.53 -2.82
N SER A 15 5.75 -12.43 -3.15
CA SER A 15 7.18 -12.21 -2.96
C SER A 15 7.65 -11.01 -3.77
N ARG A 16 7.29 -10.94 -5.06
CA ARG A 16 7.60 -9.80 -5.93
C ARG A 16 7.01 -8.48 -5.40
N ALA A 17 5.80 -8.53 -4.86
CA ALA A 17 5.19 -7.37 -4.22
C ALA A 17 5.96 -6.91 -2.97
N CYS A 18 6.50 -7.84 -2.18
CA CYS A 18 7.34 -7.50 -1.04
C CYS A 18 8.64 -6.82 -1.48
N ASP A 19 9.34 -7.38 -2.48
CA ASP A 19 10.58 -6.82 -2.99
C ASP A 19 10.37 -5.41 -3.57
N LEU A 20 9.27 -5.19 -4.29
CA LEU A 20 8.92 -3.88 -4.83
C LEU A 20 8.63 -2.85 -3.74
N VAL A 21 7.81 -3.23 -2.76
CA VAL A 21 7.46 -2.36 -1.64
C VAL A 21 8.67 -2.03 -0.80
N GLU A 22 9.53 -3.01 -0.54
CA GLU A 22 10.78 -2.81 0.20
C GLU A 22 11.69 -1.84 -0.54
N ALA A 23 11.89 -2.01 -1.85
CA ALA A 23 12.73 -1.13 -2.64
C ALA A 23 12.17 0.29 -2.76
N TYR A 24 10.85 0.44 -2.83
CA TYR A 24 10.20 1.73 -3.06
C TYR A 24 10.03 2.55 -1.77
N PHE A 25 9.61 1.92 -0.67
CA PHE A 25 9.33 2.61 0.59
C PHE A 25 10.45 2.52 1.63
N ASP A 26 11.61 1.97 1.27
CA ASP A 26 12.71 1.55 2.17
C ASP A 26 12.89 2.44 3.41
N GLU A 27 13.34 3.69 3.22
CA GLU A 27 13.59 4.65 4.31
C GLU A 27 12.32 4.99 5.10
N THR A 28 11.17 5.10 4.42
CA THR A 28 9.89 5.42 5.07
C THR A 28 9.39 4.28 5.94
N ILE A 29 9.61 3.03 5.53
CA ILE A 29 9.30 1.83 6.31
C ILE A 29 10.14 1.82 7.59
N ASP A 30 11.43 2.09 7.48
CA ASP A 30 12.34 2.12 8.62
C ASP A 30 11.91 3.19 9.63
N ASP A 31 11.62 4.41 9.16
CA ASP A 31 11.19 5.50 10.02
C ASP A 31 9.84 5.23 10.71
N VAL A 32 8.89 4.60 10.02
CA VAL A 32 7.60 4.25 10.63
C VAL A 32 7.76 3.08 11.62
N ALA A 33 8.56 2.07 11.27
CA ALA A 33 8.82 0.93 12.14
C ALA A 33 9.55 1.32 13.44
N LEU A 34 10.31 2.41 13.45
CA LEU A 34 10.93 2.96 14.67
C LEU A 34 9.90 3.43 15.71
N HIS A 35 8.71 3.84 15.27
CA HIS A 35 7.70 4.46 16.13
C HIS A 35 6.40 3.65 16.25
N ALA A 36 6.26 2.59 15.46
CA ALA A 36 5.11 1.69 15.48
C ALA A 36 5.47 0.34 16.11
N PRO A 37 4.54 -0.31 16.85
CA PRO A 37 4.75 -1.64 17.40
C PRO A 37 4.55 -2.73 16.32
N VAL A 38 5.26 -2.61 15.19
CA VAL A 38 5.19 -3.50 14.02
C VAL A 38 6.61 -3.69 13.49
N SER A 39 7.02 -4.92 13.20
CA SER A 39 8.35 -5.15 12.62
C SER A 39 8.41 -4.71 11.15
N ARG A 40 9.59 -4.32 10.67
CA ARG A 40 9.86 -4.01 9.25
C ARG A 40 9.28 -5.06 8.29
N ARG A 41 9.54 -6.35 8.56
CA ARG A 41 9.00 -7.46 7.74
C ARG A 41 7.47 -7.54 7.74
N GLN A 42 6.82 -7.28 8.88
CA GLN A 42 5.36 -7.25 8.94
C GLN A 42 4.82 -6.06 8.13
N LEU A 43 5.44 -4.90 8.25
CA LEU A 43 5.03 -3.70 7.53
C LEU A 43 5.15 -3.89 6.01
N ILE A 44 6.27 -4.46 5.53
CA ILE A 44 6.46 -4.85 4.12
C ILE A 44 5.34 -5.79 3.67
N ALA A 45 5.04 -6.84 4.44
CA ALA A 45 3.99 -7.80 4.08
C ALA A 45 2.60 -7.15 3.97
N VAL A 46 2.28 -6.19 4.85
CA VAL A 46 1.00 -5.48 4.85
C VAL A 46 0.89 -4.55 3.65
N LEU A 47 1.95 -3.79 3.36
CA LEU A 47 2.04 -2.91 2.20
C LEU A 47 1.96 -3.71 0.90
N ALA A 48 2.63 -4.86 0.81
CA ALA A 48 2.56 -5.75 -0.34
C ALA A 48 1.13 -6.26 -0.60
N ARG A 49 0.40 -6.66 0.47
CA ARG A 49 -1.03 -7.02 0.35
C ARG A 49 -1.87 -5.84 -0.14
N ALA A 50 -1.60 -4.63 0.36
CA ALA A 50 -2.29 -3.43 -0.07
C ALA A 50 -2.06 -3.12 -1.56
N GLN A 51 -0.82 -3.31 -2.06
CA GLN A 51 -0.53 -3.18 -3.49
C GLN A 51 -1.31 -4.19 -4.33
N LEU A 52 -1.30 -5.47 -3.94
CA LEU A 52 -2.02 -6.52 -4.68
C LEU A 52 -3.53 -6.28 -4.68
N THR A 53 -4.10 -5.90 -3.53
CA THR A 53 -5.53 -5.57 -3.43
C THR A 53 -5.87 -4.32 -4.23
N GLY A 54 -5.10 -3.24 -4.14
CA GLY A 54 -5.31 -2.03 -4.94
C GLY A 54 -5.31 -2.31 -6.44
N ARG A 55 -4.40 -3.17 -6.91
CA ARG A 55 -4.35 -3.60 -8.32
C ARG A 55 -5.60 -4.36 -8.77
N GLN A 56 -6.21 -5.16 -7.90
CA GLN A 56 -7.44 -5.88 -8.21
C GLN A 56 -8.64 -4.96 -8.43
N PHE A 57 -8.67 -3.78 -7.78
CA PHE A 57 -9.72 -2.79 -7.98
C PHE A 57 -9.59 -2.01 -9.30
N ALA A 58 -8.44 -2.12 -9.99
CA ALA A 58 -8.03 -1.25 -11.11
C ALA A 58 -8.01 0.24 -10.73
N ILE A 59 -7.26 1.06 -11.49
CA ILE A 59 -7.18 2.51 -11.22
C ILE A 59 -8.58 3.13 -11.25
N ASP A 60 -9.41 2.74 -12.21
CA ASP A 60 -10.79 3.24 -12.35
C ASP A 60 -11.62 3.03 -11.07
N GLY A 61 -11.58 1.83 -10.48
CA GLY A 61 -12.30 1.53 -9.24
C GLY A 61 -11.73 2.23 -7.99
N LEU A 62 -10.43 2.53 -7.97
CA LEU A 62 -9.81 3.33 -6.91
C LEU A 62 -10.11 4.83 -7.05
N THR A 63 -10.20 5.34 -8.29
CA THR A 63 -10.58 6.74 -8.55
C THR A 63 -12.07 7.02 -8.34
N GLU A 64 -12.94 6.01 -8.44
CA GLU A 64 -14.33 6.13 -7.99
C GLU A 64 -14.45 6.22 -6.46
N GLN A 65 -13.40 5.82 -5.73
CA GLN A 65 -13.33 5.80 -4.27
C GLN A 65 -12.41 6.87 -3.68
N GLY A 66 -11.93 7.83 -4.48
CA GLY A 66 -11.00 8.84 -3.99
C GLY A 66 -10.56 9.90 -4.99
N GLU A 67 -9.64 10.74 -4.53
CA GLU A 67 -9.04 11.82 -5.30
C GLU A 67 -7.59 11.49 -5.67
N VAL A 68 -7.25 11.58 -6.95
CA VAL A 68 -5.87 11.44 -7.42
C VAL A 68 -5.14 12.76 -7.21
N VAL A 69 -4.11 12.72 -6.38
CA VAL A 69 -3.29 13.89 -6.04
C VAL A 69 -2.11 14.04 -6.98
N TYR A 70 -1.53 12.90 -7.35
CA TYR A 70 -0.37 12.83 -8.23
C TYR A 70 -0.40 11.53 -9.01
N GLN A 71 0.03 11.60 -10.26
CA GLN A 71 0.16 10.42 -11.12
C GLN A 71 1.39 10.58 -12.01
N SER A 72 2.19 9.52 -12.08
CA SER A 72 3.35 9.41 -12.96
C SER A 72 3.40 8.01 -13.58
N SER A 73 4.42 7.76 -14.40
CA SER A 73 4.68 6.40 -14.92
C SER A 73 5.11 5.41 -13.84
N ASP A 74 5.54 5.90 -12.68
CA ASP A 74 6.11 5.07 -11.61
C ASP A 74 5.12 4.82 -10.47
N GLU A 75 4.21 5.76 -10.22
CA GLU A 75 3.30 5.73 -9.08
C GLU A 75 2.04 6.57 -9.29
N THR A 76 0.98 6.19 -8.59
CA THR A 76 -0.25 6.98 -8.43
C THR A 76 -0.50 7.21 -6.93
N LEU A 77 -0.68 8.47 -6.53
CA LEU A 77 -0.98 8.90 -5.15
C LEU A 77 -2.45 9.28 -5.04
N LEU A 78 -3.16 8.68 -4.09
CA LEU A 78 -4.59 8.86 -3.90
C LEU A 78 -4.95 9.16 -2.44
N TRP A 79 -5.91 10.08 -2.27
CA TRP A 79 -6.70 10.21 -1.05
C TRP A 79 -8.01 9.46 -1.24
N LEU A 80 -8.16 8.31 -0.59
CA LEU A 80 -9.38 7.51 -0.64
C LEU A 80 -10.43 8.08 0.33
N ASP A 81 -11.69 8.12 -0.10
CA ASP A 81 -12.84 8.57 0.70
C ASP A 81 -13.21 7.58 1.84
N GLY A 82 -12.52 6.45 1.90
CA GLY A 82 -12.61 5.45 2.97
C GLY A 82 -13.05 4.07 2.45
N GLY A 83 -13.05 3.07 3.35
CA GLY A 83 -13.51 1.71 3.04
C GLY A 83 -12.38 0.76 2.63
N PHE A 84 -11.44 1.18 1.78
CA PHE A 84 -10.33 0.32 1.35
C PHE A 84 -9.54 -0.31 2.50
N TRP A 85 -9.09 0.48 3.48
CA TRP A 85 -8.33 -0.06 4.63
C TRP A 85 -9.20 -0.88 5.58
N THR A 86 -10.51 -0.61 5.62
CA THR A 86 -11.48 -1.41 6.38
C THR A 86 -11.66 -2.78 5.74
N ASP A 87 -11.79 -2.82 4.42
CA ASP A 87 -11.92 -4.05 3.63
C ASP A 87 -10.64 -4.86 3.67
N MET A 88 -9.47 -4.20 3.57
CA MET A 88 -8.15 -4.80 3.80
C MET A 88 -8.05 -5.45 5.18
N ARG A 89 -8.52 -4.76 6.24
CA ARG A 89 -8.52 -5.30 7.60
C ARG A 89 -9.38 -6.54 7.71
N GLY A 90 -10.57 -6.55 7.10
CA GLY A 90 -11.48 -7.70 7.09
C GLY A 90 -10.91 -8.88 6.29
N THR A 91 -10.39 -8.61 5.10
CA THR A 91 -9.91 -9.64 4.15
C THR A 91 -8.60 -10.28 4.62
N HIS A 92 -7.65 -9.47 5.08
CA HIS A 92 -6.29 -9.92 5.42
C HIS A 92 -6.06 -10.07 6.92
N HIS A 93 -7.10 -9.93 7.75
CA HIS A 93 -7.05 -10.06 9.21
C HIS A 93 -5.96 -9.17 9.85
N LEU A 94 -5.81 -7.93 9.36
CA LEU A 94 -4.77 -7.02 9.83
C LEU A 94 -5.00 -6.62 11.29
N ALA A 95 -3.93 -6.62 12.08
CA ALA A 95 -3.96 -6.01 13.40
C ALA A 95 -4.20 -4.49 13.27
N PRO A 96 -4.85 -3.83 14.25
CA PRO A 96 -5.07 -2.39 14.20
C PRO A 96 -3.79 -1.56 14.01
N ASN A 97 -2.68 -2.02 14.58
CA ASN A 97 -1.39 -1.34 14.49
C ASN A 97 -0.72 -1.53 13.12
N GLU A 98 -0.91 -2.69 12.48
CA GLU A 98 -0.39 -2.99 11.15
C GLU A 98 -1.03 -2.09 10.09
N GLY A 99 -2.36 -1.99 10.10
CA GLY A 99 -3.09 -1.09 9.21
C GLY A 99 -2.74 0.37 9.45
N ARG A 100 -2.57 0.78 10.71
CA ARG A 100 -2.16 2.15 11.05
C ARG A 100 -0.75 2.48 10.56
N ALA A 101 0.21 1.58 10.76
CA ALA A 101 1.59 1.75 10.31
C ALA A 101 1.66 1.82 8.78
N ALA A 102 0.95 0.92 8.07
CA ALA A 102 0.92 0.95 6.61
C ALA A 102 0.33 2.25 6.07
N ARG A 103 -0.79 2.72 6.63
CA ARG A 103 -1.37 4.02 6.29
C ARG A 103 -0.42 5.19 6.52
N GLU A 104 0.35 5.15 7.60
CA GLU A 104 1.34 6.19 7.90
C GLU A 104 2.46 6.24 6.88
N VAL A 105 2.94 5.08 6.39
CA VAL A 105 3.92 5.02 5.28
C VAL A 105 3.37 5.72 4.04
N HIS A 106 2.14 5.39 3.63
CA HIS A 106 1.49 6.04 2.49
C HIS A 106 1.30 7.54 2.72
N ARG A 107 0.86 7.94 3.92
CA ARG A 107 0.62 9.34 4.27
C ARG A 107 1.86 10.20 4.08
N ARG A 108 3.00 9.78 4.62
CA ARG A 108 4.25 10.55 4.55
C ARG A 108 4.69 10.83 3.12
N LEU A 109 4.48 9.87 2.22
CA LEU A 109 4.79 10.06 0.81
C LEU A 109 3.86 11.08 0.15
N ILE A 110 2.56 11.00 0.43
CA ILE A 110 1.58 11.94 -0.12
C ILE A 110 1.81 13.35 0.45
N GLU A 111 2.05 13.49 1.75
CA GLU A 111 2.37 14.79 2.39
C GLU A 111 3.67 15.41 1.85
N ALA A 112 4.65 14.60 1.47
CA ALA A 112 5.88 15.09 0.84
C ALA A 112 5.65 15.67 -0.57
N VAL A 113 4.60 15.22 -1.28
CA VAL A 113 4.27 15.63 -2.65
C VAL A 113 3.18 16.72 -2.70
N ASP A 114 2.13 16.58 -1.90
CA ASP A 114 0.96 17.48 -1.84
C ASP A 114 1.21 18.72 -0.95
N GLY A 115 2.26 18.68 -0.11
CA GLY A 115 2.51 19.70 0.92
C GLY A 115 1.64 19.51 2.15
N ASP A 116 1.65 20.49 3.06
CA ASP A 116 0.95 20.43 4.35
C ASP A 116 -0.57 20.34 4.11
N VAL A 117 -1.09 19.11 4.18
CA VAL A 117 -2.43 18.77 3.74
C VAL A 117 -3.45 19.55 4.58
N PRO A 118 -4.39 20.30 3.97
CA PRO A 118 -5.40 21.03 4.71
C PRO A 118 -6.15 20.11 5.68
N TYR A 119 -6.46 20.61 6.87
CA TYR A 119 -7.08 19.88 8.00
C TYR A 119 -8.29 18.99 7.64
N TYR A 120 -8.95 19.24 6.50
CA TYR A 120 -10.09 18.51 5.96
C TYR A 120 -9.78 17.12 5.37
N ASN A 121 -8.52 16.80 5.05
CA ASN A 121 -8.13 15.49 4.48
C ASN A 121 -7.69 14.46 5.54
N ARG A 122 -7.73 14.79 6.84
CA ARG A 122 -7.36 13.84 7.91
C ARG A 122 -8.28 12.62 8.01
N ASP A 123 -9.52 12.77 7.56
CA ASP A 123 -10.51 11.69 7.55
C ASP A 123 -10.36 10.76 6.34
N ARG A 124 -9.60 11.18 5.32
CA ARG A 124 -9.31 10.38 4.14
C ARG A 124 -8.15 9.41 4.36
N ASP A 125 -8.23 8.33 3.61
CA ASP A 125 -7.32 7.20 3.70
C ASP A 125 -6.21 7.34 2.65
N PRO A 126 -4.93 7.48 3.05
CA PRO A 126 -3.84 7.61 2.10
C PRO A 126 -3.60 6.27 1.39
N PHE A 127 -3.37 6.32 0.08
CA PHE A 127 -2.94 5.15 -0.68
C PHE A 127 -1.98 5.55 -1.80
N VAL A 128 -0.91 4.77 -1.93
CA VAL A 128 0.08 4.93 -3.00
C VAL A 128 0.11 3.62 -3.76
N LEU A 129 -0.18 3.66 -5.05
CA LEU A 129 -0.11 2.53 -5.96
C LEU A 129 1.20 2.63 -6.76
N ILE A 130 2.10 1.67 -6.59
CA ILE A 130 3.35 1.61 -7.37
C ILE A 130 3.03 0.99 -8.72
N GLU A 131 3.30 1.65 -9.84
CA GLU A 131 2.96 1.17 -11.19
C GLU A 131 4.00 0.18 -11.75
N ARG A 132 5.24 0.22 -11.25
CA ARG A 132 6.43 -0.52 -11.75
C ARG A 132 6.44 -2.06 -11.70
N PHE A 133 5.33 -2.75 -11.44
CA PHE A 133 5.32 -4.24 -11.41
C PHE A 133 5.68 -4.92 -12.75
N ALA A 134 5.71 -4.20 -13.88
CA ALA A 134 5.76 -4.77 -15.22
C ALA A 134 7.15 -4.85 -15.89
N LEU A 135 8.25 -4.44 -15.24
CA LEU A 135 9.57 -4.40 -15.89
C LEU A 135 10.51 -5.51 -15.42
N TYR A 136 10.18 -6.75 -15.78
CA TYR A 136 11.16 -7.79 -16.11
C TYR A 136 10.56 -8.62 -17.26
N GLU A 137 10.84 -8.22 -18.50
CA GLU A 137 10.83 -9.13 -19.65
C GLU A 137 12.05 -10.06 -19.60
#